data_AF-A0A7X7TCG3-F1
#
_entry.id   AF-A0A7X7TCG3-F1
#
_cell.length_a   1.000
_cell.length_b   1.000
_cell.length_c   1.000
_cell.angle_alpha   90.00
_cell.angle_beta   90.00
_cell.angle_gamma   90.00
#
_symmetry.space_group_name_H-M   'P 1'
#
loop_
_entity.id
_entity.type
_entity.pdbx_description
1 polymer ?
#
loop_
_entity_poly.entity_id
_entity_poly.type
_entity_poly.pdbx_seq_one_letter_code
_entity_poly.pdbx_strand_id
1 'polypeptide(L)'
;MSPCSAVILNTIVVSGSLCAIANSIQDQKSSQDPNQLIYTHCWIEGDPLFADSGHWDTQGTSSTEDDVFIPGDYHLKSQAGRWDPNSLTWVKDAVTSPCIDAGDPANPGWMNELWPNGRRIDIGAYGGMAEASMSPNVIGLAADLNFDDAVDIADFAILSRAWMKNEPPLSADLTRDGRVDLDDLAAMAENWMK
;
A
#
# COMPACT_ATOMS: atom_id res chain seq x y z
N MET A 1 -15.01 21.66 -28.96
CA MET A 1 -15.28 20.36 -29.62
C MET A 1 -14.50 19.32 -28.85
N SER A 2 -15.21 18.29 -28.36
CA SER A 2 -14.71 17.04 -27.76
C SER A 2 -13.53 16.42 -28.54
N PRO A 3 -12.72 15.49 -27.98
CA PRO A 3 -13.17 14.55 -26.94
C PRO A 3 -12.15 14.13 -25.87
N CYS A 4 -12.65 13.38 -24.89
CA CYS A 4 -12.00 12.21 -24.28
C CYS A 4 -10.75 12.47 -23.41
N SER A 5 -10.46 11.71 -22.37
CA SER A 5 -11.06 10.50 -21.80
C SER A 5 -10.30 10.21 -20.51
N ALA A 6 -10.87 9.27 -19.74
CA ALA A 6 -10.18 8.39 -18.80
C ALA A 6 -9.80 8.99 -17.43
N VAL A 7 -9.75 8.22 -16.35
CA VAL A 7 -10.21 6.87 -16.00
C VAL A 7 -10.26 6.89 -14.46
N ILE A 8 -11.19 6.17 -13.83
CA ILE A 8 -11.22 6.03 -12.36
C ILE A 8 -9.90 5.42 -11.90
N LEU A 9 -9.13 6.09 -11.04
CA LEU A 9 -8.03 5.51 -10.25
C LEU A 9 -7.81 6.34 -8.99
N ASN A 10 -7.75 5.66 -7.84
CA ASN A 10 -7.48 6.16 -6.49
C ASN A 10 -6.49 7.34 -6.49
N THR A 11 -7.00 8.57 -6.52
CA THR A 11 -6.16 9.77 -6.62
C THR A 11 -5.73 10.20 -5.23
N ILE A 12 -4.44 10.11 -4.92
CA ILE A 12 -3.84 10.88 -3.83
C ILE A 12 -3.92 12.36 -4.22
N VAL A 13 -4.65 13.17 -3.47
CA VAL A 13 -4.63 14.62 -3.63
C VAL A 13 -3.50 15.15 -2.73
N VAL A 14 -2.34 15.42 -3.32
CA VAL A 14 -1.26 16.15 -2.64
C VAL A 14 -1.51 17.64 -2.85
N SER A 15 -2.08 18.33 -1.85
CA SER A 15 -2.16 19.80 -1.83
C SER A 15 -1.45 20.35 -0.59
N GLY A 16 -0.18 20.70 -0.72
CA GLY A 16 0.63 21.20 0.39
C GLY A 16 0.91 20.13 1.46
N SER A 17 0.99 20.53 2.74
CA SER A 17 1.34 19.69 3.90
C SER A 17 0.25 18.70 4.35
N LEU A 18 -0.74 18.42 3.50
CA LEU A 18 -1.89 17.58 3.81
C LEU A 18 -2.06 16.54 2.71
N CYS A 19 -1.99 15.27 3.09
CA CYS A 19 -2.33 14.14 2.23
C CYS A 19 -3.66 13.56 2.70
N ALA A 20 -4.73 13.82 1.95
CA ALA A 20 -6.01 13.16 2.16
C ALA A 20 -6.19 12.06 1.11
N ILE A 21 -6.65 10.88 1.54
CA ILE A 21 -7.33 9.96 0.62
C ILE A 21 -8.69 10.58 0.33
N ALA A 22 -8.79 11.30 -0.78
CA ALA A 22 -10.08 11.73 -1.30
C ALA A 22 -10.54 10.72 -2.36
N ASN A 23 -11.59 9.95 -2.06
CA ASN A 23 -12.48 9.44 -3.10
C ASN A 23 -13.29 10.61 -3.68
N SER A 24 -12.63 11.59 -4.28
CA SER A 24 -13.24 12.76 -4.92
C SER A 24 -12.15 13.66 -5.51
N ILE A 25 -12.13 13.79 -6.83
CA ILE A 25 -11.46 14.89 -7.51
C ILE A 25 -12.22 16.16 -7.15
N GLN A 26 -11.63 17.01 -6.30
CA GLN A 26 -11.99 18.42 -6.23
C GLN A 26 -10.80 19.21 -6.77
N ASP A 27 -10.95 19.56 -8.05
CA ASP A 27 -10.27 20.67 -8.71
C ASP A 27 -10.09 21.83 -7.71
N GLN A 28 -8.84 22.17 -7.35
CA GLN A 28 -8.54 23.36 -6.57
C GLN A 28 -8.70 24.61 -7.46
N LYS A 29 -9.92 24.82 -7.96
CA LYS A 29 -10.38 26.10 -8.52
C LYS A 29 -11.91 26.20 -8.66
N SER A 30 -12.69 25.87 -7.63
CA SER A 30 -13.86 26.70 -7.31
C SER A 30 -14.47 26.39 -5.95
N SER A 31 -14.88 27.46 -5.29
CA SER A 31 -15.63 27.46 -4.04
C SER A 31 -17.07 26.96 -4.23
N GLN A 32 -17.55 26.23 -3.21
CA GLN A 32 -18.95 26.04 -2.78
C GLN A 32 -19.74 24.86 -3.36
N ASP A 33 -19.94 23.82 -2.53
CA ASP A 33 -21.17 23.00 -2.53
C ASP A 33 -21.43 22.45 -1.10
N PRO A 34 -22.65 22.53 -0.50
CA PRO A 34 -22.92 22.22 0.91
C PRO A 34 -23.45 20.79 1.18
N ASN A 35 -23.23 19.81 0.29
CA ASN A 35 -23.73 18.45 0.52
C ASN A 35 -22.62 17.46 0.92
N GLN A 36 -22.67 17.08 2.20
CA GLN A 36 -21.85 16.09 2.88
C GLN A 36 -21.52 14.85 2.05
N LEU A 37 -20.22 14.62 1.85
CA LEU A 37 -19.67 13.33 1.46
C LEU A 37 -19.13 12.64 2.72
N ILE A 38 -19.37 11.34 2.84
CA ILE A 38 -19.05 10.53 4.01
C ILE A 38 -17.52 10.45 4.14
N TYR A 39 -16.95 11.28 5.01
CA TYR A 39 -15.57 11.18 5.45
C TYR A 39 -15.47 10.03 6.46
N THR A 40 -14.87 8.89 6.09
CA THR A 40 -14.27 8.01 7.09
C THR A 40 -13.10 8.78 7.67
N HIS A 41 -13.33 9.37 8.85
CA HIS A 41 -12.43 10.29 9.53
C HIS A 41 -11.14 9.55 9.92
N CYS A 42 -10.09 9.70 9.12
CA CYS A 42 -8.73 9.61 9.62
C CYS A 42 -7.98 10.84 9.11
N TRP A 43 -7.92 11.85 9.98
CA TRP A 43 -7.14 13.05 9.74
C TRP A 43 -5.71 12.76 10.13
N ILE A 44 -4.85 12.51 9.14
CA ILE A 44 -3.41 12.57 9.36
C ILE A 44 -3.01 14.02 9.13
N GLU A 45 -2.87 14.77 10.21
CA GLU A 45 -2.26 16.11 10.17
C GLU A 45 -0.74 15.93 10.04
N GLY A 46 -0.23 15.77 8.82
CA GLY A 46 1.21 15.64 8.59
C GLY A 46 1.62 15.10 7.23
N ASP A 47 2.93 15.06 7.01
CA ASP A 47 3.53 14.41 5.85
C ASP A 47 3.23 12.89 5.90
N PRO A 48 2.60 12.31 4.87
CA PRO A 48 2.34 10.88 4.79
C PRO A 48 3.62 10.05 4.65
N LEU A 49 4.77 10.67 4.41
CA LEU A 49 6.06 10.01 4.22
C LEU A 49 6.04 8.98 3.10
N PHE A 50 5.63 9.39 1.90
CA PHE A 50 5.80 8.58 0.69
C PHE A 50 7.28 8.37 0.35
N ALA A 51 7.58 7.33 -0.42
CA ALA A 51 8.93 7.09 -0.95
C ALA A 51 9.41 8.28 -1.78
N ASP A 52 8.58 8.67 -2.75
CA ASP A 52 8.75 9.85 -3.59
C ASP A 52 7.37 10.44 -3.92
N SER A 53 7.16 11.70 -3.58
CA SER A 53 5.88 12.40 -3.82
C SER A 53 5.67 12.81 -5.28
N GLY A 54 6.66 12.57 -6.16
CA GLY A 54 6.68 13.07 -7.52
C GLY A 54 7.01 14.56 -7.60
N HIS A 55 7.16 15.07 -8.82
CA HIS A 55 7.47 16.49 -9.03
C HIS A 55 7.01 16.97 -10.41
N TRP A 56 6.87 18.30 -10.55
CA TRP A 56 6.69 18.93 -11.84
C TRP A 56 8.04 19.09 -12.53
N ASP A 57 8.16 18.55 -13.75
CA ASP A 57 9.29 18.80 -14.64
C ASP A 57 9.02 20.06 -15.45
N THR A 58 9.87 21.07 -15.25
CA THR A 58 9.83 22.38 -15.93
C THR A 58 10.24 22.33 -17.40
N GLN A 59 10.72 21.17 -17.89
CA GLN A 59 11.34 21.01 -19.21
C GLN A 59 12.44 22.05 -19.53
N GLY A 60 13.06 22.62 -18.48
CA GLY A 60 14.09 23.65 -18.59
C GLY A 60 13.58 25.02 -19.01
N THR A 61 12.28 25.28 -18.96
CA THR A 61 11.69 26.60 -19.23
C THR A 61 11.18 27.26 -17.94
N SER A 62 10.99 28.59 -17.99
CA SER A 62 10.35 29.33 -16.90
C SER A 62 8.83 29.42 -17.06
N SER A 63 8.30 28.84 -18.13
CA SER A 63 6.87 28.75 -18.40
C SER A 63 6.32 27.57 -17.60
N THR A 64 5.10 27.71 -17.09
CA THR A 64 4.39 26.60 -16.44
C THR A 64 3.35 25.95 -17.36
N GLU A 65 3.24 26.41 -18.61
CA GLU A 65 2.26 25.89 -19.57
C GLU A 65 2.67 24.54 -20.18
N ASP A 66 3.98 24.27 -20.17
CA ASP A 66 4.63 23.06 -20.67
C ASP A 66 5.13 22.14 -19.55
N ASP A 67 4.87 22.48 -18.29
CA ASP A 67 5.24 21.64 -17.15
C ASP A 67 4.52 20.29 -17.23
N VAL A 68 5.27 19.21 -17.08
CA VAL A 68 4.72 17.85 -17.04
C VAL A 68 4.90 17.28 -15.64
N PHE A 69 3.82 16.79 -15.05
CA PHE A 69 3.92 16.10 -13.77
C PHE A 69 4.53 14.71 -13.96
N ILE A 70 5.61 14.43 -13.23
CA ILE A 70 6.24 13.13 -13.15
C ILE A 70 5.78 12.46 -11.85
N PRO A 71 4.94 11.41 -11.93
CA PRO A 71 4.49 10.67 -10.75
C PRO A 71 5.67 10.05 -10.01
N GLY A 72 5.63 10.11 -8.68
CA GLY A 72 6.59 9.43 -7.82
C GLY A 72 6.12 8.04 -7.40
N ASP A 73 6.77 7.52 -6.37
CA ASP A 73 6.45 6.27 -5.70
C ASP A 73 5.69 6.56 -4.39
N TYR A 74 4.39 6.32 -4.44
CA TYR A 74 3.46 6.62 -3.34
C TYR A 74 3.32 5.48 -2.31
N HIS A 75 4.20 4.49 -2.32
CA HIS A 75 4.28 3.56 -1.19
C HIS A 75 4.77 4.30 0.06
N LEU A 76 4.22 3.94 1.22
CA LEU A 76 4.54 4.57 2.50
C LEU A 76 5.92 4.12 2.98
N LYS A 77 6.75 5.04 3.48
CA LYS A 77 8.03 4.67 4.09
C LYS A 77 7.80 3.75 5.29
N SER A 78 8.58 2.67 5.37
CA SER A 78 8.51 1.74 6.49
C SER A 78 9.87 1.19 6.87
N GLN A 79 10.18 1.22 8.17
CA GLN A 79 11.34 0.52 8.72
C GLN A 79 11.19 -1.01 8.68
N ALA A 80 9.96 -1.53 8.59
CA ALA A 80 9.69 -2.96 8.44
C ALA A 80 9.88 -3.42 6.99
N GLY A 81 9.45 -2.60 6.04
CA GLY A 81 9.64 -2.83 4.62
C GLY A 81 8.61 -2.08 3.78
N ARG A 82 9.05 -1.40 2.73
CA ARG A 82 8.22 -0.75 1.73
C ARG A 82 8.42 -1.46 0.40
N TRP A 83 7.37 -1.63 -0.37
CA TRP A 83 7.49 -2.17 -1.72
C TRP A 83 8.17 -1.17 -2.67
N ASP A 84 9.18 -1.61 -3.41
CA ASP A 84 9.78 -0.87 -4.52
C ASP A 84 9.38 -1.53 -5.85
N PRO A 85 8.50 -0.89 -6.64
CA PRO A 85 8.01 -1.46 -7.89
C PRO A 85 9.07 -1.55 -8.99
N ASN A 86 10.21 -0.86 -8.86
CA ASN A 86 11.29 -0.92 -9.85
C ASN A 86 12.17 -2.14 -9.68
N SER A 87 12.49 -2.50 -8.43
CA SER A 87 13.30 -3.68 -8.11
C SER A 87 12.47 -4.92 -7.84
N LEU A 88 11.15 -4.77 -7.64
CA LEU A 88 10.23 -5.83 -7.21
C LEU A 88 10.69 -6.46 -5.88
N THR A 89 11.11 -5.62 -4.94
CA THR A 89 11.61 -6.06 -3.62
C THR A 89 11.10 -5.17 -2.49
N TRP A 90 11.24 -5.66 -1.26
CA TRP A 90 10.96 -4.90 -0.05
C TRP A 90 12.21 -4.15 0.42
N VAL A 91 12.12 -2.82 0.52
CA VAL A 91 13.19 -1.92 0.95
C VAL A 91 12.90 -1.40 2.35
N LYS A 92 13.90 -1.40 3.24
CA LYS A 92 13.75 -0.81 4.57
C LYS A 92 14.12 0.67 4.55
N ASP A 93 13.19 1.51 4.98
CA ASP A 93 13.40 2.94 5.11
C ASP A 93 13.97 3.31 6.49
N ALA A 94 14.42 4.57 6.61
CA ALA A 94 14.92 5.11 7.88
C ALA A 94 13.80 5.54 8.85
N VAL A 95 12.58 5.72 8.34
CA VAL A 95 11.40 6.21 9.08
C VAL A 95 10.17 5.39 8.71
N THR A 96 9.20 5.33 9.61
CA THR A 96 7.91 4.69 9.39
C THR A 96 6.84 5.77 9.27
N SER A 97 6.03 5.68 8.22
CA SER A 97 4.90 6.58 7.99
C SER A 97 3.88 6.51 9.12
N PRO A 98 3.30 7.66 9.55
CA PRO A 98 2.16 7.66 10.47
C PRO A 98 0.88 7.11 9.84
N CYS A 99 0.86 6.87 8.52
CA CYS A 99 -0.28 6.33 7.79
C CYS A 99 -0.33 4.80 7.79
N ILE A 100 0.73 4.13 8.24
CA ILE A 100 0.76 2.68 8.40
C ILE A 100 -0.12 2.29 9.58
N ASP A 101 -0.94 1.24 9.42
CA ASP A 101 -1.93 0.80 10.40
C ASP A 101 -2.89 1.92 10.85
N ALA A 102 -3.17 2.92 10.02
CA ALA A 102 -3.91 4.13 10.44
C ALA A 102 -5.41 4.13 10.08
N GLY A 103 -5.87 3.14 9.31
CA GLY A 103 -7.22 3.07 8.75
C GLY A 103 -8.33 2.74 9.76
N ASP A 104 -9.56 2.62 9.30
CA ASP A 104 -10.67 2.24 10.18
C ASP A 104 -10.44 0.81 10.74
N PRO A 105 -10.41 0.60 12.07
CA PRO A 105 -10.29 -0.73 12.66
C PRO A 105 -11.39 -1.72 12.23
N ALA A 106 -12.55 -1.23 11.78
CA ALA A 106 -13.64 -2.07 11.28
C ALA A 106 -13.48 -2.46 9.80
N ASN A 107 -12.53 -1.87 9.07
CA ASN A 107 -12.31 -2.17 7.66
C ASN A 107 -11.46 -3.44 7.52
N PRO A 108 -11.99 -4.53 6.90
CA PRO A 108 -11.26 -5.79 6.74
C PRO A 108 -10.17 -5.74 5.65
N GLY A 109 -9.97 -4.63 4.97
CA GLY A 109 -9.01 -4.51 3.86
C GLY A 109 -7.56 -4.79 4.24
N TRP A 110 -7.21 -4.75 5.54
CA TRP A 110 -5.89 -5.17 6.05
C TRP A 110 -5.57 -6.64 5.72
N MET A 111 -6.58 -7.50 5.50
CA MET A 111 -6.37 -8.89 5.08
C MET A 111 -5.77 -9.00 3.67
N ASN A 112 -5.83 -7.94 2.86
CA ASN A 112 -5.18 -7.93 1.54
C ASN A 112 -3.74 -7.42 1.61
N GLU A 113 -3.32 -6.85 2.74
CA GLU A 113 -1.96 -6.37 2.99
C GLU A 113 -1.13 -7.52 3.54
N LEU A 114 0.09 -7.66 3.04
CA LEU A 114 0.92 -8.81 3.41
C LEU A 114 1.53 -8.64 4.80
N TRP A 115 1.66 -9.76 5.53
CA TRP A 115 2.22 -9.74 6.88
C TRP A 115 3.68 -9.22 6.89
N PRO A 116 4.09 -8.39 7.87
CA PRO A 116 3.27 -7.85 8.96
C PRO A 116 2.39 -6.68 8.50
N ASN A 117 1.10 -6.70 8.85
CA ASN A 117 0.08 -5.71 8.45
C ASN A 117 -0.67 -5.08 9.65
N GLY A 118 -0.19 -5.34 10.87
CA GLY A 118 -0.77 -4.77 12.10
C GLY A 118 -2.24 -5.08 12.40
N ARG A 119 -2.92 -5.89 11.57
CA ARG A 119 -4.38 -6.08 11.56
C ARG A 119 -5.18 -4.78 11.44
N ARG A 120 -4.61 -3.76 10.80
CA ARG A 120 -5.29 -2.49 10.57
C ARG A 120 -4.81 -1.92 9.25
N ILE A 121 -5.75 -1.52 8.39
CA ILE A 121 -5.43 -1.16 7.02
C ILE A 121 -4.58 0.11 6.98
N ASP A 122 -3.58 0.14 6.10
CA ASP A 122 -2.83 1.35 5.79
C ASP A 122 -3.73 2.42 5.15
N ILE A 123 -3.35 3.68 5.36
CA ILE A 123 -3.95 4.83 4.67
C ILE A 123 -2.99 5.30 3.58
N GLY A 124 -3.30 5.01 2.32
CA GLY A 124 -2.59 5.57 1.17
C GLY A 124 -3.07 5.01 -0.15
N ALA A 125 -2.35 5.29 -1.25
CA ALA A 125 -2.67 4.75 -2.57
C ALA A 125 -2.74 3.22 -2.60
N TYR A 126 -1.91 2.57 -1.78
CA TYR A 126 -1.72 1.12 -1.74
C TYR A 126 -2.36 0.45 -0.52
N GLY A 127 -3.07 1.20 0.33
CA GLY A 127 -3.79 0.62 1.46
C GLY A 127 -4.79 -0.43 1.00
N GLY A 128 -4.77 -1.60 1.64
CA GLY A 128 -5.58 -2.76 1.26
C GLY A 128 -5.11 -3.49 0.00
N MET A 129 -3.84 -3.35 -0.38
CA MET A 129 -3.22 -4.07 -1.50
C MET A 129 -2.02 -4.90 -1.02
N ALA A 130 -1.62 -5.91 -1.80
CA ALA A 130 -0.47 -6.76 -1.46
C ALA A 130 0.88 -6.01 -1.45
N GLU A 131 0.94 -4.86 -2.12
CA GLU A 131 2.10 -3.95 -2.15
C GLU A 131 2.07 -2.91 -1.01
N ALA A 132 1.03 -2.90 -0.16
CA ALA A 132 0.97 -2.04 1.02
C ALA A 132 2.23 -2.19 1.89
N SER A 133 2.63 -1.11 2.55
CA SER A 133 3.90 -1.10 3.27
C SER A 133 3.77 -1.92 4.56
N MET A 134 4.83 -2.63 4.92
CA MET A 134 4.80 -3.50 6.07
C MET A 134 4.68 -2.70 7.37
N SER A 135 3.89 -3.22 8.28
CA SER A 135 3.75 -2.72 9.63
C SER A 135 4.96 -3.06 10.50
N PRO A 136 5.40 -2.15 11.40
CA PRO A 136 6.33 -2.52 12.47
C PRO A 136 5.69 -3.48 13.51
N ASN A 137 4.37 -3.64 13.50
CA ASN A 137 3.62 -4.50 14.41
C ASN A 137 3.48 -5.92 13.83
N VAL A 138 4.18 -6.87 14.45
CA VAL A 138 4.19 -8.30 14.06
C VAL A 138 3.00 -9.09 14.60
N ILE A 139 1.81 -8.50 14.58
CA ILE A 139 0.58 -9.16 15.05
C ILE A 139 0.16 -10.26 14.06
N GLY A 140 -0.27 -11.41 14.56
CA GLY A 140 -0.64 -12.57 13.75
C GLY A 140 0.55 -13.46 13.39
N LEU A 141 0.34 -14.39 12.45
CA LEU A 141 1.35 -15.34 11.99
C LEU A 141 1.62 -15.08 10.51
N ALA A 142 2.90 -15.04 10.12
CA ALA A 142 3.28 -14.80 8.73
C ALA A 142 2.69 -15.83 7.75
N ALA A 143 2.55 -17.08 8.23
CA ALA A 143 2.05 -18.20 7.45
C ALA A 143 0.55 -18.47 7.61
N ASP A 144 -0.18 -17.65 8.36
CA ASP A 144 -1.66 -17.66 8.39
C ASP A 144 -2.14 -16.85 7.18
N LEU A 145 -2.37 -17.56 6.08
CA LEU A 145 -2.64 -17.00 4.76
C LEU A 145 -4.14 -16.82 4.50
N ASN A 146 -4.99 -17.47 5.29
CA ASN A 146 -6.45 -17.34 5.21
C ASN A 146 -7.04 -16.43 6.31
N PHE A 147 -6.22 -15.98 7.26
CA PHE A 147 -6.56 -15.13 8.39
C PHE A 147 -7.55 -15.75 9.38
N ASP A 148 -7.43 -17.06 9.64
CA ASP A 148 -8.28 -17.78 10.61
C ASP A 148 -7.64 -17.99 12.00
N ASP A 149 -6.52 -17.30 12.26
CA ASP A 149 -5.73 -17.35 13.51
C ASP A 149 -4.99 -18.69 13.73
N ALA A 150 -4.93 -19.57 12.75
CA ALA A 150 -4.15 -20.81 12.79
C ALA A 150 -3.22 -20.92 11.58
N VAL A 151 -2.18 -21.75 11.70
CA VAL A 151 -1.37 -22.19 10.55
C VAL A 151 -1.59 -23.68 10.36
N ASP A 152 -2.42 -24.02 9.39
CA ASP A 152 -2.81 -25.40 9.14
C ASP A 152 -2.88 -25.77 7.65
N ILE A 153 -3.57 -26.87 7.35
CA ILE A 153 -3.66 -27.39 5.98
C ILE A 153 -4.38 -26.44 5.02
N ALA A 154 -5.23 -25.53 5.53
CA ALA A 154 -5.88 -24.50 4.74
C ALA A 154 -4.85 -23.49 4.21
N ASP A 155 -3.89 -23.07 5.04
CA ASP A 155 -2.80 -22.17 4.63
C ASP A 155 -1.83 -22.87 3.67
N PHE A 156 -1.49 -24.12 3.98
CA PHE A 156 -0.68 -24.94 3.07
C PHE A 156 -1.35 -25.08 1.69
N ALA A 157 -2.68 -25.18 1.64
CA ALA A 157 -3.41 -25.22 0.37
C ALA A 157 -3.32 -23.88 -0.40
N ILE A 158 -3.22 -22.74 0.28
CA ILE A 158 -2.98 -21.44 -0.36
C ILE A 158 -1.55 -21.37 -0.91
N LEU A 159 -0.54 -21.72 -0.10
CA LEU A 159 0.85 -21.77 -0.53
C LEU A 159 1.03 -22.70 -1.73
N SER A 160 0.45 -23.91 -1.67
CA SER A 160 0.53 -24.91 -2.74
C SER A 160 -0.07 -24.43 -4.07
N ARG A 161 -1.09 -23.54 -4.05
CA ARG A 161 -1.66 -22.94 -5.27
C ARG A 161 -0.73 -21.90 -5.91
N ALA A 162 0.18 -21.34 -5.12
CA ALA A 162 1.18 -20.40 -5.58
C ALA A 162 2.54 -21.05 -5.84
N TRP A 163 2.66 -22.38 -5.68
CA TRP A 163 3.93 -23.10 -5.83
C TRP A 163 4.64 -22.79 -7.16
N MET A 164 5.93 -22.46 -7.09
CA MET A 164 6.81 -22.05 -8.19
C MET A 164 6.41 -20.75 -8.90
N LYS A 165 5.47 -19.96 -8.37
CA LYS A 165 5.23 -18.62 -8.88
C LYS A 165 6.38 -17.68 -8.51
N ASN A 166 6.61 -16.69 -9.36
CA ASN A 166 7.66 -15.69 -9.23
C ASN A 166 7.16 -14.30 -9.66
N GLU A 167 5.93 -13.97 -9.27
CA GLU A 167 5.23 -12.73 -9.60
C GLU A 167 4.94 -11.94 -8.31
N PRO A 168 5.98 -11.41 -7.62
CA PRO A 168 5.80 -10.75 -6.34
C PRO A 168 5.04 -9.41 -6.46
N PRO A 169 4.40 -8.94 -5.37
CA PRO A 169 4.38 -9.59 -4.07
C PRO A 169 3.27 -10.66 -3.96
N LEU A 170 3.61 -11.80 -3.38
CA LEU A 170 2.68 -12.90 -3.13
C LEU A 170 2.58 -13.16 -1.63
N SER A 171 1.38 -13.42 -1.12
CA SER A 171 1.20 -13.80 0.29
C SER A 171 1.90 -15.12 0.64
N ALA A 172 2.04 -16.01 -0.35
CA ALA A 172 2.72 -17.29 -0.19
C ALA A 172 4.25 -17.20 -0.27
N ASP A 173 4.81 -16.07 -0.72
CA ASP A 173 6.26 -15.79 -0.64
C ASP A 173 6.53 -15.26 0.77
N LEU A 174 6.76 -16.18 1.70
CA LEU A 174 6.93 -15.89 3.12
C LEU A 174 8.33 -15.35 3.41
N THR A 175 9.32 -15.73 2.61
CA THR A 175 10.72 -15.31 2.76
C THR A 175 11.02 -13.97 2.08
N ARG A 176 10.13 -13.54 1.18
CA ARG A 176 10.22 -12.31 0.37
C ARG A 176 11.40 -12.30 -0.59
N ASP A 177 11.75 -13.48 -1.11
CA ASP A 177 12.84 -13.64 -2.06
C ASP A 177 12.39 -13.54 -3.54
N GLY A 178 11.08 -13.32 -3.75
CA GLY A 178 10.45 -13.16 -5.04
C GLY A 178 9.97 -14.46 -5.67
N ARG A 179 9.99 -15.58 -4.94
CA ARG A 179 9.56 -16.91 -5.39
C ARG A 179 8.70 -17.58 -4.33
N VAL A 180 7.94 -18.58 -4.74
CA VAL A 180 7.24 -19.48 -3.83
C VAL A 180 7.84 -20.86 -3.98
N ASP A 181 8.68 -21.27 -3.03
CA ASP A 181 9.40 -22.53 -3.09
C ASP A 181 9.59 -23.22 -1.72
N LEU A 182 10.61 -24.06 -1.61
CA LEU A 182 10.87 -24.86 -0.41
C LEU A 182 11.27 -23.99 0.79
N ASP A 183 11.83 -22.80 0.56
CA ASP A 183 12.20 -21.91 1.65
C ASP A 183 10.94 -21.30 2.31
N ASP A 184 9.89 -21.00 1.52
CA ASP A 184 8.60 -20.58 2.06
C ASP A 184 7.87 -21.72 2.76
N LEU A 185 7.94 -22.94 2.21
CA LEU A 185 7.39 -24.11 2.90
C LEU A 185 8.08 -24.34 4.25
N ALA A 186 9.40 -24.13 4.33
CA ALA A 186 10.14 -24.21 5.58
C ALA A 186 9.68 -23.12 6.57
N ALA A 187 9.52 -21.88 6.10
CA ALA A 187 9.00 -20.78 6.93
C ALA A 187 7.57 -21.05 7.44
N MET A 188 6.71 -21.70 6.63
CA MET A 188 5.39 -22.15 7.07
C MET A 188 5.50 -23.25 8.14
N ALA A 189 6.39 -24.23 7.94
CA ALA A 189 6.57 -25.33 8.89
C ALA A 189 7.05 -24.85 10.27
N GLU A 190 7.82 -23.76 10.34
CA GLU A 190 8.22 -23.12 11.60
C GLU A 190 7.03 -22.56 12.40
N ASN A 191 5.90 -22.30 11.74
CA ASN A 191 4.68 -21.76 12.34
C ASN A 191 3.55 -22.79 12.45
N TRP A 192 3.77 -24.02 12.00
CA TRP A 192 2.74 -25.06 11.90
C TRP A 192 2.03 -25.37 13.23
N MET A 193 0.70 -25.34 13.20
CA MET A 193 -0.19 -25.57 14.35
C MET A 193 0.10 -24.70 15.59
N LYS A 194 0.61 -23.48 15.37
CA LYS A 194 0.66 -22.46 16.42
C LYS A 194 -0.70 -21.81 16.64
#